data_AF-A0A958ES21-F1
#
_entry.id   AF-A0A958ES21-F1
#
_cell.length_a   1.000
_cell.length_b   1.000
_cell.length_c   1.000
_cell.angle_alpha   90.00
_cell.angle_beta   90.00
_cell.angle_gamma   90.00
#
_symmetry.space_group_name_H-M   'P 1'
#
loop_
_entity.id
_entity.type
_entity.pdbx_description
1 polymer ?
#
loop_
_entity_poly.entity_id
_entity_poly.type
_entity_poly.pdbx_seq_one_letter_code
_entity_poly.pdbx_strand_id
1 'polypeptide(L)'
;MKYIINTAITLFLSYLFFFCSDQGVSPDRANYEIPSSDVSYYRDLQPMFNGKCGFGSQCHAPENPTNGLFFNTKLGFISYTFSRTGDQLVDPIVHKEAPQFAPLVILLNEQYADYDFKHPSGYGREPLNSNQITGIKTWISEGCKD
;
A
#
# COMPACT_ATOMS: atom_id res chain seq x y z
N MET A 1 -27.30 6.84 43.47
CA MET A 1 -27.23 7.70 42.27
C MET A 1 -25.82 7.78 41.66
N LYS A 2 -24.77 8.14 42.41
CA LYS A 2 -23.37 8.16 41.92
C LYS A 2 -22.89 6.83 41.33
N TYR A 3 -23.19 5.71 41.97
CA TYR A 3 -22.76 4.38 41.49
C TYR A 3 -23.41 4.00 40.16
N ILE A 4 -24.69 4.36 39.95
CA ILE A 4 -25.43 4.06 38.72
C ILE A 4 -24.86 4.87 37.54
N ILE A 5 -24.49 6.14 37.78
CA ILE A 5 -23.87 7.01 36.78
C ILE A 5 -22.49 6.47 36.38
N ASN A 6 -21.67 6.03 37.34
CA ASN A 6 -20.36 5.47 37.05
C ASN A 6 -20.45 4.16 36.26
N THR A 7 -21.38 3.27 36.60
CA THR A 7 -21.59 2.01 35.84
C THR A 7 -22.08 2.30 34.42
N ALA A 8 -22.97 3.27 34.23
CA ALA A 8 -23.45 3.67 32.90
C ALA A 8 -22.33 4.27 32.04
N ILE A 9 -21.45 5.09 32.63
CA ILE A 9 -20.28 5.64 31.93
C ILE A 9 -19.30 4.52 31.52
N THR A 10 -19.03 3.56 32.40
CA THR A 10 -18.14 2.43 32.08
C THR A 10 -18.71 1.56 30.96
N LEU A 11 -20.01 1.27 30.98
CA LEU A 11 -20.67 0.50 29.92
C LEU A 11 -20.71 1.26 28.59
N PHE A 12 -20.95 2.57 28.62
CA PHE A 12 -20.91 3.43 27.43
C PHE A 12 -19.52 3.48 26.80
N LEU A 13 -18.46 3.66 27.61
CA LEU A 13 -17.07 3.64 27.15
C LEU A 13 -16.67 2.28 26.57
N SER A 14 -17.16 1.18 27.16
CA SER A 14 -16.89 -0.17 26.67
C SER A 14 -17.55 -0.42 25.30
N TYR A 15 -18.73 0.15 25.07
CA TYR A 15 -19.46 0.06 23.81
C TYR A 15 -18.75 0.81 22.66
N LEU A 16 -18.04 1.90 22.97
CA LEU A 16 -17.26 2.66 21.98
C LEU A 16 -16.11 1.85 21.36
N PHE A 17 -15.60 0.81 22.04
CA PHE A 17 -14.54 -0.06 21.50
C PHE A 17 -15.06 -1.12 20.52
N PHE A 18 -16.36 -1.42 20.49
CA PHE A 18 -16.92 -2.44 19.59
C PHE A 18 -17.21 -1.95 18.17
N PHE A 19 -17.20 -0.63 17.93
CA PHE A 19 -17.37 -0.06 16.57
C PHE A 19 -16.06 0.13 15.81
N CYS A 20 -14.93 -0.34 16.37
CA CYS A 20 -13.68 -0.38 15.62
C CYS A 20 -13.77 -1.50 14.59
N SER A 21 -13.91 -1.16 13.30
CA SER A 21 -13.94 -2.17 12.25
C SER A 21 -12.53 -2.74 12.05
N ASP A 22 -12.45 -4.05 11.83
CA ASP A 22 -11.19 -4.77 11.59
C ASP A 22 -10.64 -4.53 10.18
N GLN A 23 -11.27 -3.63 9.41
CA GLN A 23 -10.78 -3.24 8.09
C GLN A 23 -9.51 -2.40 8.25
N GLY A 24 -8.37 -3.08 8.37
CA GLY A 24 -7.06 -2.49 8.55
C GLY A 24 -6.06 -3.31 9.38
N VAL A 25 -6.47 -4.38 10.08
CA VAL A 25 -5.54 -5.10 10.99
C VAL A 25 -4.67 -6.16 10.32
N SER A 26 -4.89 -6.47 9.05
CA SER A 26 -4.09 -7.48 8.34
C SER A 26 -3.96 -7.15 6.86
N PRO A 27 -3.27 -6.05 6.52
CA PRO A 27 -3.08 -5.63 5.13
C PRO A 27 -2.09 -6.52 4.36
N ASP A 28 -1.46 -7.47 5.04
CA ASP A 28 -0.66 -8.55 4.49
C ASP A 28 -1.52 -9.68 3.87
N ARG A 29 -2.80 -9.79 4.23
CA ARG A 29 -3.70 -10.84 3.72
C ARG A 29 -3.86 -10.81 2.21
N ALA A 30 -4.09 -11.99 1.63
CA ALA A 30 -4.37 -12.14 0.21
C ALA A 30 -5.65 -11.41 -0.23
N ASN A 31 -6.61 -11.19 0.68
CA ASN A 31 -7.93 -10.61 0.40
C ASN A 31 -8.08 -9.14 0.82
N TYR A 32 -6.97 -8.40 1.03
CA TYR A 32 -7.06 -6.96 1.23
C TYR A 32 -7.62 -6.31 -0.04
N GLU A 33 -8.77 -5.63 0.10
CA GLU A 33 -9.53 -5.03 -1.01
C GLU A 33 -9.19 -3.55 -1.18
N ILE A 34 -8.92 -3.16 -2.42
CA ILE A 34 -8.76 -1.76 -2.83
C ILE A 34 -10.05 -1.33 -3.54
N PRO A 35 -10.62 -0.15 -3.21
CA PRO A 35 -11.80 0.35 -3.91
C PRO A 35 -11.52 0.53 -5.41
N SER A 36 -12.57 0.41 -6.23
CA SER A 36 -12.47 0.51 -7.68
C SER A 36 -12.20 1.95 -8.19
N SER A 37 -12.38 2.95 -7.32
CA SER A 37 -12.26 4.38 -7.61
C SER A 37 -12.06 5.17 -6.34
N ASP A 38 -11.64 6.42 -6.48
CA ASP A 38 -11.26 7.31 -5.37
C ASP A 38 -10.20 6.69 -4.46
N VAL A 39 -9.22 6.05 -5.10
CA VAL A 39 -8.17 5.32 -4.40
C VAL A 39 -7.24 6.32 -3.73
N SER A 40 -7.07 6.15 -2.43
CA SER A 40 -6.24 6.97 -1.55
C SER A 40 -4.93 6.26 -1.26
N TYR A 41 -3.80 6.97 -1.36
CA TYR A 41 -2.51 6.39 -1.00
C TYR A 41 -2.50 5.96 0.47
N TYR A 42 -2.91 6.83 1.39
CA TYR A 42 -2.77 6.58 2.83
C TYR A 42 -3.81 5.59 3.36
N ARG A 43 -5.04 5.64 2.84
CA ARG A 43 -6.12 4.76 3.28
C ARG A 43 -6.01 3.39 2.63
N ASP A 44 -5.74 3.33 1.33
CA ASP A 44 -5.92 2.09 0.56
C ASP A 44 -4.58 1.43 0.20
N LEU A 45 -3.57 2.18 -0.26
CA LEU A 45 -2.33 1.58 -0.78
C LEU A 45 -1.25 1.37 0.28
N GLN A 46 -1.02 2.35 1.14
CA GLN A 46 0.04 2.32 2.14
C GLN A 46 -0.10 1.15 3.10
N PRO A 47 -1.30 0.81 3.64
CA PRO A 47 -1.44 -0.36 4.48
C PRO A 47 -1.02 -1.64 3.75
N MET A 48 -1.50 -1.83 2.51
CA MET A 48 -1.14 -2.99 1.68
C MET A 48 0.37 -3.05 1.41
N PHE A 49 0.99 -1.94 1.01
CA PHE A 49 2.44 -1.90 0.80
C PHE A 49 3.21 -2.19 2.09
N ASN A 50 2.78 -1.66 3.24
CA ASN A 50 3.38 -1.96 4.53
C ASN A 50 3.23 -3.44 4.89
N GLY A 51 2.06 -4.03 4.66
CA GLY A 51 1.77 -5.43 4.92
C GLY A 51 2.56 -6.39 4.03
N LYS A 52 2.71 -6.08 2.74
CA LYS A 52 3.28 -7.02 1.76
C LYS A 52 4.74 -6.74 1.37
N CYS A 53 5.17 -5.50 1.47
CA CYS A 53 6.47 -5.03 0.99
C CYS A 53 7.28 -4.34 2.10
N GLY A 54 6.64 -3.67 3.05
CA GLY A 54 7.25 -3.06 4.24
C GLY A 54 7.43 -4.06 5.37
N PHE A 55 6.77 -3.87 6.51
CA PHE A 55 6.90 -4.70 7.71
C PHE A 55 6.70 -6.20 7.49
N GLY A 56 5.72 -6.61 6.67
CA GLY A 56 5.54 -8.06 6.44
C GLY A 56 6.66 -8.66 5.58
N SER A 57 7.36 -7.82 4.82
CA SER A 57 8.46 -8.23 3.96
C SER A 57 9.86 -8.04 4.54
N GLN A 58 10.00 -7.00 5.36
CA GLN A 58 11.24 -6.45 5.89
C GLN A 58 12.20 -5.92 4.82
N CYS A 59 11.83 -5.93 3.53
CA CYS A 59 12.68 -5.41 2.45
C CYS A 59 12.53 -3.91 2.23
N HIS A 60 11.38 -3.30 2.54
CA HIS A 60 11.17 -1.87 2.37
C HIS A 60 10.60 -1.29 3.68
N ALA A 61 11.32 -1.51 4.77
CA ALA A 61 11.00 -1.02 6.12
C ALA A 61 11.96 0.11 6.51
N PRO A 62 11.69 0.94 7.55
CA PRO A 62 12.60 2.01 7.94
C PRO A 62 14.02 1.50 8.26
N GLU A 63 14.09 0.34 8.93
CA GLU A 63 15.33 -0.35 9.30
C GLU A 63 16.05 -1.02 8.13
N ASN A 64 15.34 -1.29 7.04
CA ASN A 64 15.89 -1.91 5.84
C ASN A 64 15.17 -1.38 4.58
N PRO A 65 15.50 -0.17 4.11
CA PRO A 65 14.92 0.39 2.91
C PRO A 65 15.69 -0.14 1.68
N THR A 66 15.31 -1.30 1.16
CA THR A 66 15.95 -1.87 -0.04
C THR A 66 15.89 -0.85 -1.17
N ASN A 67 17.04 -0.59 -1.77
CA ASN A 67 17.25 0.45 -2.79
C ASN A 67 16.87 1.87 -2.34
N GLY A 68 16.77 2.14 -1.05
CA GLY A 68 16.34 3.44 -0.51
C GLY A 68 14.83 3.71 -0.63
N LEU A 69 14.03 2.71 -1.05
CA LEU A 69 12.58 2.83 -1.16
C LEU A 69 11.90 2.45 0.15
N PHE A 70 11.07 3.35 0.67
CA PHE A 70 10.28 3.15 1.87
C PHE A 70 8.85 3.71 1.70
N PHE A 71 7.81 2.95 2.10
CA PHE A 71 6.40 3.28 1.81
C PHE A 71 5.72 4.16 2.86
N ASN A 72 6.45 5.07 3.50
CA ASN A 72 5.90 5.92 4.57
C ASN A 72 5.12 7.14 4.08
N THR A 73 5.35 7.58 2.85
CA THR A 73 4.73 8.79 2.31
C THR A 73 4.45 8.63 0.83
N LYS A 74 3.32 9.20 0.38
CA LYS A 74 3.02 9.33 -1.03
C LYS A 74 4.15 10.05 -1.77
N LEU A 75 4.62 11.16 -1.20
CA LEU A 75 5.66 11.99 -1.83
C LEU A 75 6.94 11.18 -2.06
N GLY A 76 7.42 10.45 -1.05
CA GLY A 76 8.61 9.61 -1.19
C GLY A 76 8.45 8.53 -2.26
N PHE A 77 7.22 8.05 -2.46
CA PHE A 77 6.90 7.05 -3.47
C PHE A 77 6.94 7.61 -4.91
N ILE A 78 6.29 8.75 -5.16
CA ILE A 78 6.27 9.38 -6.49
C ILE A 78 7.57 10.14 -6.82
N SER A 79 8.35 10.54 -5.80
CA SER A 79 9.65 11.17 -6.00
C SER A 79 10.80 10.16 -6.13
N TYR A 80 10.55 8.87 -5.90
CA TYR A 80 11.59 7.86 -6.01
C TYR A 80 12.05 7.74 -7.47
N THR A 81 13.36 7.85 -7.68
CA THR A 81 14.00 7.68 -8.98
C THR A 81 14.96 6.51 -8.95
N PHE A 82 14.98 5.68 -10.00
CA PHE A 82 15.98 4.64 -10.12
C PHE A 82 17.36 5.26 -10.34
N SER A 83 18.35 4.88 -9.52
CA SER A 83 19.71 5.42 -9.59
C SER A 83 20.41 5.19 -10.93
N ARG A 84 20.03 4.15 -11.67
CA ARG A 84 20.64 3.76 -12.94
C ARG A 84 20.05 4.47 -14.16
N THR A 85 18.73 4.71 -14.19
CA THR A 85 18.04 5.29 -15.36
C THR A 85 17.59 6.73 -15.14
N GLY A 86 17.41 7.15 -13.88
CA GLY A 86 16.80 8.42 -13.53
C GLY A 86 15.27 8.43 -13.62
N ASP A 87 14.65 7.33 -14.10
CA ASP A 87 13.20 7.24 -14.22
C ASP A 87 12.52 7.27 -12.86
N GLN A 88 11.36 7.91 -12.78
CA GLN A 88 10.52 7.87 -11.60
C GLN A 88 9.79 6.54 -11.48
N LEU A 89 9.67 6.00 -10.25
CA LEU A 89 8.87 4.81 -9.97
C LEU A 89 7.42 4.98 -10.45
N VAL A 90 6.87 6.17 -10.22
CA VAL A 90 5.59 6.66 -10.76
C VAL A 90 5.69 8.16 -11.00
N ASP A 91 5.72 8.57 -12.26
CA ASP A 91 5.43 9.95 -12.68
C ASP A 91 3.91 10.17 -12.78
N PRO A 92 3.31 11.05 -11.94
CA PRO A 92 1.87 11.30 -11.90
C PRO A 92 1.32 12.10 -13.08
N ILE A 93 2.19 12.70 -13.91
CA ILE A 93 1.82 13.41 -15.13
C ILE A 93 1.89 12.44 -16.31
N VAL A 94 3.01 11.74 -16.47
CA VAL A 94 3.25 10.84 -17.61
C VAL A 94 2.40 9.58 -17.53
N HIS A 95 2.32 8.95 -16.36
CA HIS A 95 1.65 7.64 -16.24
C HIS A 95 0.15 7.72 -15.99
N LYS A 96 -0.40 8.93 -15.79
CA LYS A 96 -1.84 9.11 -15.55
C LYS A 96 -2.69 8.50 -16.67
N GLU A 97 -2.31 8.74 -17.92
CA GLU A 97 -3.06 8.27 -19.09
C GLU A 97 -2.71 6.83 -19.49
N ALA A 98 -1.60 6.29 -18.96
CA ALA A 98 -1.12 4.96 -19.30
C ALA A 98 -0.46 4.26 -18.09
N PRO A 99 -1.22 3.98 -17.02
CA PRO A 99 -0.70 3.49 -15.74
C PRO A 99 -0.01 2.12 -15.86
N GLN A 100 -0.37 1.32 -16.87
CA GLN A 100 0.27 0.04 -17.16
C GLN A 100 1.77 0.15 -17.52
N PHE A 101 2.22 1.33 -17.96
CA PHE A 101 3.62 1.58 -18.30
C PHE A 101 4.42 2.23 -17.16
N ALA A 102 3.78 2.51 -16.02
CA ALA A 102 4.53 2.98 -14.85
C ALA A 102 5.54 1.91 -14.41
N PRO A 103 6.81 2.27 -14.13
CA PRO A 103 7.80 1.32 -13.64
C PRO A 103 7.33 0.50 -12.44
N LEU A 104 6.59 1.11 -11.51
CA LEU A 104 5.93 0.37 -10.42
C LEU A 104 5.08 -0.80 -10.92
N VAL A 105 4.18 -0.54 -11.86
CA VAL A 105 3.23 -1.55 -12.35
C VAL A 105 3.98 -2.62 -13.14
N ILE A 106 5.04 -2.24 -13.85
CA ILE A 106 5.93 -3.18 -14.54
C ILE A 106 6.61 -4.11 -13.52
N LEU A 107 7.18 -3.55 -12.44
CA LEU A 107 7.86 -4.31 -11.39
C LEU A 107 6.94 -5.26 -10.62
N LEU A 108 5.68 -4.88 -10.42
CA LEU A 108 4.70 -5.70 -9.70
C LEU A 108 4.10 -6.83 -10.56
N ASN A 109 4.30 -6.79 -11.89
CA ASN A 109 3.86 -7.87 -12.77
C ASN A 109 5.00 -8.88 -12.99
N GLU A 110 4.79 -10.12 -12.56
CA GLU A 110 5.77 -11.22 -12.61
C GLU A 110 6.26 -11.61 -14.02
N GLN A 111 5.73 -10.99 -15.08
CA GLN A 111 6.02 -11.33 -16.48
C GLN A 111 7.25 -10.63 -17.08
N TYR A 112 7.88 -9.67 -16.40
CA TYR A 112 9.04 -8.97 -16.94
C TYR A 112 10.37 -9.59 -16.45
N ALA A 113 10.86 -10.57 -17.20
CA ALA A 113 12.10 -11.30 -16.93
C ALA A 113 13.41 -10.54 -17.29
N ASP A 114 13.32 -9.38 -17.95
CA ASP A 114 14.46 -8.67 -18.56
C ASP A 114 14.95 -7.42 -17.81
N TYR A 115 14.30 -7.03 -16.71
CA TYR A 115 14.85 -6.02 -15.81
C TYR A 115 15.67 -6.71 -14.72
N ASP A 116 16.87 -6.20 -14.41
CA ASP A 116 17.69 -6.56 -13.23
C ASP A 116 16.93 -6.37 -11.89
N PHE A 117 15.72 -5.82 -11.94
CA PHE A 117 14.82 -5.59 -10.82
C PHE A 117 13.74 -6.68 -10.78
N LYS A 118 14.13 -7.94 -10.60
CA LYS A 118 13.15 -8.91 -10.09
C LYS A 118 12.85 -8.53 -8.64
N HIS A 119 11.57 -8.25 -8.33
CA HIS A 119 11.14 -8.38 -6.95
C HIS A 119 11.52 -9.80 -6.49
N PRO A 120 11.94 -10.00 -5.23
CA PRO A 120 12.32 -11.34 -4.78
C PRO A 120 11.07 -12.24 -4.75
N SER A 121 10.80 -12.90 -5.87
CA SER A 121 9.90 -14.03 -6.00
C SER A 121 10.55 -15.20 -5.25
N GLY A 122 10.23 -15.37 -3.97
CA GLY A 122 10.90 -16.41 -3.18
C GLY A 122 10.64 -16.47 -1.68
N TYR A 123 9.97 -15.47 -1.08
CA TYR A 123 9.71 -15.47 0.36
C TYR A 123 8.45 -16.25 0.79
N GLY A 124 7.88 -17.09 -0.09
CA GLY A 124 6.65 -17.85 0.20
C GLY A 124 5.43 -16.98 0.46
N ARG A 125 5.39 -15.79 -0.16
CA ARG A 125 4.29 -14.83 -0.03
C ARG A 125 3.46 -14.84 -1.29
N GLU A 126 2.15 -14.76 -1.11
CA GLU A 126 1.22 -14.57 -2.23
C GLU A 126 1.52 -13.23 -2.91
N PRO A 127 1.64 -13.20 -4.25
CA PRO A 127 1.79 -11.97 -4.99
C PRO A 127 0.56 -11.07 -4.82
N LEU A 128 0.66 -9.83 -5.29
CA LEU A 128 -0.51 -8.97 -5.36
C LEU A 128 -1.57 -9.59 -6.27
N ASN A 129 -2.82 -9.61 -5.80
CA ASN A 129 -3.93 -10.11 -6.59
C ASN A 129 -4.37 -9.09 -7.66
N SER A 130 -5.31 -9.47 -8.53
CA SER A 130 -5.81 -8.60 -9.60
C SER A 130 -6.48 -7.34 -9.11
N ASN A 131 -7.23 -7.38 -7.99
CA ASN A 131 -7.84 -6.20 -7.38
C ASN A 131 -6.76 -5.21 -6.90
N GLN A 132 -5.69 -5.71 -6.28
CA GLN A 132 -4.60 -4.89 -5.77
C GLN A 132 -3.82 -4.19 -6.91
N ILE A 133 -3.46 -4.94 -7.96
CA ILE A 133 -2.83 -4.37 -9.15
C ILE A 133 -3.75 -3.37 -9.85
N THR A 134 -5.05 -3.66 -9.92
CA THR A 134 -6.04 -2.74 -10.52
C THR A 134 -6.16 -1.47 -9.69
N GLY A 135 -6.24 -1.57 -8.37
CA GLY A 135 -6.30 -0.42 -7.46
C GLY A 135 -5.07 0.49 -7.57
N ILE A 136 -3.87 -0.07 -7.71
CA ILE A 136 -2.65 0.70 -7.98
C ILE A 136 -2.77 1.45 -9.32
N LYS A 137 -3.21 0.78 -10.39
CA LYS A 137 -3.42 1.43 -11.70
C LYS A 137 -4.46 2.53 -11.63
N THR A 138 -5.57 2.29 -10.93
CA THR A 138 -6.63 3.29 -10.70
C THR A 138 -6.06 4.50 -9.98
N TRP A 139 -5.33 4.31 -8.88
CA TRP A 139 -4.69 5.40 -8.14
C TRP A 139 -3.76 6.25 -9.02
N ILE A 140 -2.95 5.62 -9.87
CA ILE A 140 -2.09 6.34 -10.84
C ILE A 140 -2.96 7.13 -11.83
N SER A 141 -3.98 6.50 -12.41
CA SER A 141 -4.87 7.16 -13.38
C SER A 141 -5.69 8.32 -12.79
N GLU A 142 -5.97 8.27 -11.49
CA GLU A 142 -6.63 9.34 -10.75
C GLU A 142 -5.67 10.48 -10.36
N GLY A 143 -4.38 10.39 -10.73
CA GLY A 143 -3.39 11.42 -10.48
C GLY A 143 -2.69 11.28 -9.13
N CYS A 144 -2.58 10.06 -8.59
CA CYS A 144 -1.88 9.77 -7.34
C CYS A 144 -2.45 10.56 -6.14
N LYS A 145 -3.72 10.33 -5.80
CA LYS A 145 -4.41 10.98 -4.67
C LYS A 145 -3.90 10.51 -3.30
N ASP A 146 -4.21 11.28 -2.26
CA ASP A 146 -3.86 10.97 -0.87
C ASP A 146 -4.85 10.04 -0.20
#